data_AF-A0A1H2ZA82-F1
#
_entry.id   AF-A0A1H2ZA82-F1
#
_cell.length_a   1.000
_cell.length_b   1.000
_cell.length_c   1.000
_cell.angle_alpha   90.00
_cell.angle_beta   90.00
_cell.angle_gamma   90.00
#
_symmetry.space_group_name_H-M   'P 1'
#
loop_
_entity.id
_entity.type
_entity.pdbx_description
1 polymer ?
#
loop_
_entity_poly.entity_id
_entity_poly.type
_entity_poly.pdbx_seq_one_letter_code
_entity_poly.pdbx_strand_id
1 'polypeptide(L)'
;MTVDTLTQEETATAPETDSAPQATTTPEETTPAPAPAPSETEEPAEDAKPKRGRPKAATTAKKTRTVELTLTVTGTADGNWQAELKHGSKWVAQGLDIPAAAVSRAAKELHVELSGPIDEVINAAREAQAAKVAELEAQLEQAKQALAELDA
;
A
#
# COMPACT_ATOMS: atom_id res chain seq x y z
N MET A 1 21.02 -10.55 -47.65
CA MET A 1 19.66 -11.12 -47.67
C MET A 1 19.04 -10.76 -46.34
N THR A 2 18.54 -9.53 -46.27
CA THR A 2 17.11 -9.16 -46.31
C THR A 2 16.54 -9.18 -44.90
N VAL A 3 16.40 -7.97 -44.37
CA VAL A 3 15.69 -7.63 -43.13
C VAL A 3 14.21 -7.83 -43.36
N ASP A 4 13.54 -8.59 -42.48
CA ASP A 4 12.09 -8.71 -42.48
C ASP A 4 11.55 -7.89 -41.31
N THR A 5 11.18 -6.66 -41.63
CA THR A 5 10.39 -5.74 -40.83
C THR A 5 8.93 -5.86 -41.27
N LEU A 6 8.07 -6.39 -40.41
CA LEU A 6 6.61 -6.38 -40.59
C LEU A 6 5.96 -6.06 -39.23
N THR A 7 5.68 -4.79 -39.00
CA THR A 7 4.34 -4.16 -39.07
C THR A 7 3.46 -4.51 -37.87
N GLN A 8 3.38 -3.50 -37.01
CA GLN A 8 2.49 -3.34 -35.87
C GLN A 8 1.17 -2.74 -36.39
N GLU A 9 0.08 -3.51 -36.37
CA GLU A 9 -1.32 -3.04 -36.49
C GLU A 9 -1.82 -2.78 -35.06
N GLU A 10 -2.16 -1.53 -34.72
CA GLU A 10 -3.53 -0.98 -34.74
C GLU A 10 -4.41 -1.68 -33.68
N THR A 11 -4.81 -1.04 -32.58
CA THR A 11 -5.85 -0.02 -32.55
C THR A 11 -5.73 0.90 -31.34
N ALA A 12 -5.72 2.20 -31.61
CA ALA A 12 -6.00 3.25 -30.65
C ALA A 12 -7.52 3.39 -30.47
N THR A 13 -8.01 3.25 -29.24
CA THR A 13 -9.35 3.71 -28.85
C THR A 13 -9.18 4.87 -27.88
N ALA A 14 -9.51 6.06 -28.34
CA ALA A 14 -9.62 7.28 -27.55
C ALA A 14 -10.89 7.25 -26.68
N PRO A 15 -10.92 7.99 -25.55
CA PRO A 15 -11.98 7.89 -24.55
C PRO A 15 -13.21 8.70 -24.94
N GLU A 16 -14.38 8.06 -25.00
CA GLU A 16 -15.64 8.76 -25.06
C GLU A 16 -16.08 9.27 -23.68
N THR A 17 -16.61 10.48 -23.74
CA THR A 17 -17.02 11.36 -22.66
C THR A 17 -18.48 11.09 -22.31
N ASP A 18 -18.91 11.60 -21.16
CA ASP A 18 -20.30 11.97 -20.85
C ASP A 18 -21.17 10.92 -20.13
N SER A 19 -21.33 11.12 -18.81
CA SER A 19 -22.64 11.01 -18.14
C SER A 19 -22.54 11.39 -16.67
N ALA A 20 -23.05 12.58 -16.36
CA ALA A 20 -23.56 13.00 -15.05
C ALA A 20 -24.69 14.00 -15.32
N PRO A 21 -25.59 14.31 -14.36
CA PRO A 21 -26.22 13.50 -13.31
C PRO A 21 -27.77 13.52 -13.45
N GLN A 22 -28.48 12.49 -12.98
CA GLN A 22 -29.94 12.58 -12.84
C GLN A 22 -30.33 13.01 -11.43
N ALA A 23 -30.90 14.21 -11.35
CA ALA A 23 -31.66 14.71 -10.22
C ALA A 23 -33.13 14.31 -10.37
N THR A 24 -33.72 13.75 -9.33
CA THR A 24 -35.19 13.65 -9.19
C THR A 24 -35.59 14.11 -7.80
N THR A 25 -36.30 15.23 -7.82
CA THR A 25 -37.03 15.90 -6.76
C THR A 25 -38.30 15.15 -6.40
N THR A 26 -38.66 15.05 -5.13
CA THR A 26 -40.07 15.01 -4.68
C THR A 26 -40.14 15.56 -3.24
N PRO A 27 -40.83 16.68 -3.00
CA PRO A 27 -41.17 17.17 -1.66
C PRO A 27 -42.58 16.70 -1.29
N GLU A 28 -42.77 16.14 -0.09
CA GLU A 28 -44.09 15.95 0.47
C GLU A 28 -44.19 16.67 1.82
N GLU A 29 -44.81 17.84 1.73
CA GLU A 29 -45.32 18.66 2.81
C GLU A 29 -46.69 18.09 3.21
N THR A 30 -46.91 17.85 4.50
CA THR A 30 -48.25 18.00 5.11
C THR A 30 -48.08 18.20 6.62
N THR A 31 -48.26 19.45 7.03
CA THR A 31 -48.68 19.83 8.39
C THR A 31 -50.22 19.79 8.42
N PRO A 32 -50.84 19.41 9.54
CA PRO A 32 -51.68 20.40 10.22
C PRO A 32 -51.53 20.38 11.75
N ALA A 33 -51.45 21.58 12.34
CA ALA A 33 -51.79 21.90 13.74
C ALA A 33 -53.29 22.30 13.81
N PRO A 34 -53.91 22.79 14.93
CA PRO A 34 -53.52 22.90 16.36
C PRO A 34 -54.66 22.61 17.42
N ALA A 35 -54.29 22.69 18.73
CA ALA A 35 -55.07 23.20 19.91
C ALA A 35 -56.05 22.28 20.71
N PRO A 36 -56.51 22.65 21.94
CA PRO A 36 -55.76 22.99 23.19
C PRO A 36 -56.35 22.44 24.54
N ALA A 37 -55.49 22.40 25.59
CA ALA A 37 -55.74 22.64 27.05
C ALA A 37 -56.63 21.67 27.89
N PRO A 38 -56.75 21.84 29.24
CA PRO A 38 -55.72 21.66 30.29
C PRO A 38 -56.23 20.75 31.44
N SER A 39 -55.36 20.35 32.38
CA SER A 39 -55.77 20.08 33.76
C SER A 39 -54.58 20.17 34.71
N GLU A 40 -54.48 21.31 35.37
CA GLU A 40 -53.81 21.54 36.65
C GLU A 40 -54.44 20.68 37.74
N THR A 41 -53.61 20.13 38.65
CA THR A 41 -53.88 20.07 40.09
C THR A 41 -52.53 19.94 40.81
N GLU A 42 -52.04 21.09 41.28
CA GLU A 42 -51.49 21.42 42.61
C GLU A 42 -50.47 20.47 43.30
N GLU A 43 -49.19 20.89 43.26
CA GLU A 43 -48.23 21.22 44.36
C GLU A 43 -48.23 20.49 45.74
N PRO A 44 -47.16 20.66 46.58
CA PRO A 44 -45.73 20.84 46.32
C PRO A 44 -44.84 20.00 47.30
N ALA A 45 -43.58 19.74 46.96
CA ALA A 45 -42.46 19.67 47.92
C ALA A 45 -41.13 19.33 47.21
N GLU A 46 -40.28 20.35 47.07
CA GLU A 46 -38.92 20.37 47.62
C GLU A 46 -38.04 19.11 47.41
N ASP A 47 -37.18 19.14 46.39
CA ASP A 47 -35.71 19.07 46.56
C ASP A 47 -35.03 19.30 45.20
N ALA A 48 -34.52 20.51 45.01
CA ALA A 48 -33.77 20.91 43.83
C ALA A 48 -32.38 20.27 43.86
N LYS A 49 -32.22 19.11 43.19
CA LYS A 49 -30.90 18.57 42.85
C LYS A 49 -30.65 18.77 41.36
N PRO A 50 -29.62 19.53 40.94
CA PRO A 50 -29.37 19.73 39.52
C PRO A 50 -28.99 18.38 38.92
N LYS A 51 -29.92 17.81 38.14
CA LYS A 51 -29.67 16.66 37.27
C LYS A 51 -28.59 17.13 36.32
N ARG A 52 -27.36 16.68 36.58
CA ARG A 52 -26.17 16.96 35.78
C ARG A 52 -26.48 16.53 34.36
N GLY A 53 -26.97 17.47 33.56
CA GLY A 53 -27.19 17.30 32.13
C GLY A 53 -25.83 16.98 31.55
N ARG A 54 -25.59 15.69 31.28
CA ARG A 54 -24.46 15.30 30.46
C ARG A 54 -24.71 16.00 29.13
N PRO A 55 -23.86 16.94 28.68
CA PRO A 55 -24.01 17.46 27.34
C PRO A 55 -23.94 16.25 26.42
N LYS A 56 -25.03 15.99 25.70
CA LYS A 56 -25.06 15.03 24.61
C LYS A 56 -24.19 15.67 23.53
N ALA A 57 -22.89 15.47 23.66
CA ALA A 57 -21.90 15.93 22.71
C ALA A 57 -22.10 15.10 21.44
N ALA A 58 -23.10 15.48 20.65
CA ALA A 58 -23.11 15.23 19.23
C ALA A 58 -21.97 16.06 18.66
N THR A 59 -20.76 15.51 18.70
CA THR A 59 -19.65 15.99 17.90
C THR A 59 -19.47 14.95 16.80
N THR A 60 -19.78 15.39 15.60
CA THR A 60 -19.36 14.83 14.32
C THR A 60 -17.83 14.84 14.22
N ALA A 61 -17.16 14.12 15.12
CA ALA A 61 -15.75 13.82 15.01
C ALA A 61 -15.60 12.84 13.84
N LYS A 62 -15.41 13.41 12.65
CA LYS A 62 -14.84 12.73 11.47
C LYS A 62 -13.69 11.88 11.96
N LYS A 63 -13.92 10.57 12.04
CA LYS A 63 -12.95 9.59 12.50
C LYS A 63 -11.82 9.57 11.46
N THR A 64 -10.76 10.32 11.70
CA THR A 64 -9.45 10.08 11.09
C THR A 64 -9.07 8.66 11.48
N ARG A 65 -9.44 7.70 10.63
CA ARG A 65 -9.15 6.29 10.83
C ARG A 65 -7.68 6.11 10.51
N THR A 66 -6.86 5.95 11.54
CA THR A 66 -5.46 5.55 11.38
C THR A 66 -5.42 4.24 10.60
N VAL A 67 -4.72 4.25 9.47
CA VAL A 67 -4.51 3.07 8.63
C VAL A 67 -3.15 2.50 9.02
N GLU A 68 -3.15 1.34 9.67
CA GLU A 68 -1.93 0.61 9.99
C GLU A 68 -1.60 -0.34 8.85
N LEU A 69 -0.43 -0.14 8.22
CA LEU A 69 0.14 -1.08 7.24
C LEU A 69 1.50 -1.56 7.75
N THR A 70 1.75 -2.86 7.59
CA THR A 70 3.04 -3.48 7.89
C THR A 70 3.60 -4.04 6.60
N LEU A 71 4.68 -3.45 6.10
CA LEU A 71 5.45 -3.98 4.99
C LEU A 71 6.69 -4.70 5.56
N THR A 72 6.79 -5.99 5.31
CA THR A 72 7.97 -6.79 5.62
C THR A 72 8.73 -7.02 4.32
N VAL A 73 10.04 -6.74 4.34
CA VAL A 73 10.92 -6.99 3.20
C VAL A 73 12.01 -7.96 3.65
N THR A 74 12.19 -9.05 2.93
CA THR A 74 13.21 -10.08 3.19
C THR A 74 14.14 -10.18 1.99
N GLY A 75 15.44 -9.95 2.20
CA GLY A 75 16.47 -10.06 1.18
C GLY A 75 17.40 -11.25 1.45
N THR A 76 17.81 -11.95 0.40
CA THR A 76 18.89 -12.94 0.46
C THR A 76 20.19 -12.39 -0.15
N ALA A 77 21.32 -12.97 0.24
CA ALA A 77 22.64 -12.60 -0.29
C ALA A 77 22.78 -12.85 -1.81
N ASP A 78 21.86 -13.60 -2.40
CA ASP A 78 21.84 -13.90 -3.83
C ASP A 78 21.04 -12.86 -4.65
N GLY A 79 20.56 -11.80 -3.99
CA GLY A 79 19.87 -10.69 -4.65
C GLY A 79 18.37 -10.91 -4.83
N ASN A 80 17.80 -11.98 -4.28
CA ASN A 80 16.36 -12.18 -4.25
C ASN A 80 15.77 -11.43 -3.05
N TRP A 81 14.89 -10.47 -3.32
CA TRP A 81 14.15 -9.75 -2.29
C TRP A 81 12.66 -10.03 -2.45
N GLN A 82 12.01 -10.35 -1.35
CA GLN A 82 10.57 -10.57 -1.28
C GLN A 82 9.92 -9.53 -0.38
N ALA A 83 8.73 -9.08 -0.76
CA ALA A 83 7.91 -8.22 0.08
C ALA A 83 6.57 -8.85 0.44
N GLU A 84 6.15 -8.57 1.66
CA GLU A 84 4.84 -8.93 2.18
C GLU A 84 4.18 -7.70 2.79
N LEU A 85 2.92 -7.46 2.44
CA LEU A 85 2.15 -6.33 2.93
C LEU A 85 0.95 -6.82 3.72
N LYS A 86 0.80 -6.29 4.94
CA LYS A 86 -0.38 -6.46 5.80
C LYS A 86 -1.07 -5.13 6.02
N HIS A 87 -2.39 -5.18 6.15
CA HIS A 87 -3.22 -4.08 6.65
C HIS A 87 -3.97 -4.58 7.89
N GLY A 88 -3.56 -4.12 9.07
CA GLY A 88 -3.96 -4.73 10.34
C GLY A 88 -3.65 -6.24 10.34
N SER A 89 -4.67 -7.07 10.54
CA SER A 89 -4.51 -8.54 10.57
C SER A 89 -4.67 -9.22 9.20
N LYS A 90 -4.96 -8.48 8.13
CA LYS A 90 -5.19 -9.05 6.79
C LYS A 90 -3.95 -8.92 5.92
N TRP A 91 -3.62 -9.99 5.20
CA TRP A 91 -2.63 -9.92 4.13
C TRP A 91 -3.22 -9.22 2.91
N VAL A 92 -2.45 -8.29 2.36
CA VAL A 92 -2.76 -7.56 1.12
C VAL A 92 -1.97 -8.14 -0.04
N ALA A 93 -0.69 -8.44 0.18
CA ALA A 93 0.19 -9.08 -0.80
C ALA A 93 1.26 -9.93 -0.09
N GLN A 94 1.70 -11.02 -0.72
CA GLN A 94 2.74 -11.91 -0.21
C GLN A 94 3.61 -12.43 -1.35
N GLY A 95 4.88 -12.69 -1.05
CA GLY A 95 5.82 -13.32 -2.00
C GLY A 95 6.10 -12.45 -3.23
N LEU A 96 6.01 -11.13 -3.11
CA LEU A 96 6.26 -10.24 -4.24
C LEU A 96 7.77 -10.15 -4.47
N ASP A 97 8.24 -10.60 -5.63
CA ASP A 97 9.65 -10.48 -6.01
C ASP A 97 9.97 -9.02 -6.35
N ILE A 98 11.01 -8.46 -5.73
CA ILE A 98 11.40 -7.06 -5.87
C ILE A 98 12.90 -7.00 -6.13
N PRO A 99 13.37 -6.14 -7.06
CA PRO A 99 14.80 -5.92 -7.21
C PRO A 99 15.36 -5.09 -6.05
N ALA A 100 16.56 -5.45 -5.58
CA ALA A 100 17.27 -4.72 -4.51
C ALA A 100 17.36 -3.20 -4.76
N ALA A 101 17.55 -2.78 -6.02
CA ALA A 101 17.60 -1.37 -6.39
C ALA A 101 16.28 -0.61 -6.12
N ALA A 102 15.13 -1.27 -6.26
CA ALA A 102 13.85 -0.67 -5.92
C ALA A 102 13.67 -0.55 -4.40
N VAL A 103 14.17 -1.52 -3.62
CA VAL A 103 14.15 -1.46 -2.16
C VAL A 103 14.98 -0.27 -1.65
N SER A 104 16.18 -0.06 -2.20
CA SER A 104 17.02 1.12 -1.91
C SER A 104 16.28 2.44 -2.21
N ARG A 105 15.64 2.53 -3.38
CA ARG A 105 14.87 3.73 -3.77
C ARG A 105 13.68 3.97 -2.84
N ALA A 106 12.89 2.93 -2.56
CA ALA A 106 11.75 3.02 -1.66
C ALA A 106 12.17 3.40 -0.24
N ALA A 107 13.27 2.84 0.27
CA ALA A 107 13.81 3.20 1.58
C ALA A 107 14.19 4.69 1.65
N LYS A 108 14.81 5.24 0.58
CA LYS A 108 15.13 6.68 0.49
C LYS A 108 13.88 7.55 0.49
N GLU A 109 12.82 7.10 -0.18
CA GLU A 109 11.54 7.80 -0.23
C GLU A 109 10.79 7.74 1.11
N LEU A 110 10.91 6.63 1.86
CA LEU A 110 10.33 6.49 3.20
C LEU A 110 11.10 7.31 4.23
N HIS A 111 12.40 7.06 4.38
CA HIS A 111 13.25 7.74 5.36
C HIS A 111 14.75 7.47 5.14
N VAL A 112 15.57 8.52 5.21
CA VAL A 112 17.04 8.43 5.05
C VAL A 112 17.69 7.43 6.03
N GLU A 113 17.27 7.43 7.30
CA GLU A 113 17.79 6.49 8.32
C GLU A 113 17.60 5.00 7.96
N LEU A 114 16.59 4.67 7.16
CA LEU A 114 16.37 3.30 6.70
C LEU A 114 17.24 2.97 5.49
N SER A 115 17.48 3.96 4.63
CA SER A 115 18.21 3.75 3.37
C SER A 115 19.68 3.37 3.56
N GLY A 116 20.38 3.94 4.54
CA GLY A 116 21.80 3.66 4.77
C GLY A 116 22.08 2.18 5.08
N PRO A 117 21.49 1.61 6.14
CA PRO A 117 21.68 0.21 6.50
C PRO A 117 21.25 -0.77 5.39
N ILE A 118 20.19 -0.44 4.65
CA ILE A 118 19.72 -1.27 3.54
C ILE A 118 20.72 -1.25 2.38
N ASP A 119 21.23 -0.08 2.01
CA ASP A 119 22.22 0.06 0.94
C ASP A 119 23.53 -0.69 1.29
N GLU A 120 23.97 -0.64 2.55
CA GLU A 120 25.12 -1.43 3.04
C GLU A 120 24.92 -2.93 2.86
N VAL A 121 23.76 -3.47 3.27
CA VAL A 121 23.43 -4.90 3.13
C VAL A 121 23.37 -5.30 1.65
N ILE A 122 22.80 -4.46 0.80
CA ILE A 122 22.72 -4.71 -0.65
C ILE A 122 24.11 -4.73 -1.28
N ASN A 123 25.00 -3.81 -0.89
CA ASN A 123 26.36 -3.76 -1.40
C ASN A 123 27.18 -4.98 -0.95
N ALA A 124 27.08 -5.36 0.33
CA ALA A 124 27.72 -6.57 0.85
C ALA A 124 27.25 -7.85 0.11
N ALA A 125 25.95 -7.94 -0.23
CA ALA A 125 25.42 -9.04 -1.02
C ALA A 125 26.03 -9.08 -2.44
N ARG A 126 26.16 -7.91 -3.10
CA ARG A 126 26.81 -7.82 -4.42
C ARG A 126 28.27 -8.24 -4.39
N GLU A 127 29.02 -7.83 -3.37
CA GLU A 127 30.41 -8.23 -3.18
C GLU A 127 30.54 -9.73 -2.98
N ALA A 128 29.67 -10.33 -2.16
CA ALA A 128 29.64 -11.77 -1.95
C ALA A 128 29.31 -12.54 -3.25
N GLN A 129 28.38 -12.02 -4.07
CA GLN A 129 28.08 -12.60 -5.37
C GLN A 129 29.26 -12.48 -6.34
N ALA A 130 29.90 -11.31 -6.41
CA ALA A 130 31.07 -11.09 -7.26
C ALA A 130 32.23 -12.02 -6.88
N ALA A 131 32.47 -12.24 -5.59
CA ALA A 131 33.48 -13.18 -5.11
C ALA A 131 33.18 -14.62 -5.55
N LYS A 132 31.93 -15.08 -5.42
CA LYS A 132 31.51 -16.40 -5.91
C LYS A 132 31.70 -16.54 -7.42
N VAL A 133 31.36 -15.50 -8.19
CA VAL A 133 31.53 -15.52 -9.65
C VAL A 133 33.01 -15.62 -10.01
N ALA A 134 33.88 -14.83 -9.38
CA ALA A 134 35.32 -14.90 -9.63
C ALA A 134 35.92 -16.27 -9.30
N GLU A 135 35.47 -16.91 -8.22
CA GLU A 135 35.88 -18.28 -7.87
C GLU A 135 35.43 -19.29 -8.93
N LEU A 136 34.16 -19.23 -9.36
CA LEU A 136 33.62 -20.12 -10.38
C LEU A 136 34.29 -19.91 -11.74
N GLU A 137 34.62 -18.67 -12.10
CA GLU A 137 35.34 -18.36 -13.34
C GLU A 137 36.75 -18.96 -13.33
N ALA A 138 37.47 -18.90 -12.22
CA ALA A 138 38.78 -19.56 -12.08
C ALA A 138 38.69 -21.08 -12.22
N GLN A 139 37.65 -21.70 -11.63
CA GLN A 139 37.40 -23.14 -11.78
C GLN A 139 37.09 -23.50 -13.25
N LEU A 140 36.32 -22.68 -13.96
CA LEU A 140 36.04 -22.90 -15.39
C LEU A 140 37.27 -22.71 -16.28
N GLU A 141 38.15 -21.76 -15.98
CA GLU A 141 39.38 -21.57 -16.75
C GLU A 141 40.32 -22.78 -16.62
N GLN A 142 40.49 -23.31 -15.41
CA GLN A 142 41.27 -24.53 -15.17
C GLN A 142 40.67 -25.74 -15.91
N ALA A 143 39.35 -25.90 -15.86
CA ALA A 143 38.66 -26.99 -16.56
C ALA A 143 38.83 -26.88 -18.08
N LYS A 144 38.79 -25.66 -18.64
CA LYS A 144 39.02 -25.41 -20.07
C LYS A 144 40.45 -25.71 -20.49
N GLN A 145 41.45 -25.35 -19.68
CA GLN A 145 42.85 -25.67 -19.96
C GLN A 145 43.10 -27.18 -19.93
N ALA A 146 42.55 -27.89 -18.95
CA ALA A 146 42.66 -29.34 -18.87
C ALA A 146 42.03 -30.03 -20.10
N LEU A 147 40.89 -29.54 -20.57
CA LEU A 147 40.26 -30.08 -21.78
C LEU A 147 41.10 -29.80 -23.04
N ALA A 148 41.66 -28.60 -23.17
CA ALA A 148 42.56 -28.26 -24.28
C ALA A 148 43.86 -29.08 -24.29
N GLU A 149 44.37 -29.49 -23.12
CA GLU A 149 45.52 -30.40 -23.01
C GLU A 149 45.19 -31.83 -23.44
N LEU A 150 43.93 -32.28 -23.32
CA LEU A 150 43.49 -33.58 -23.82
C LEU A 150 43.21 -33.60 -25.33
N ASP A 151 42.78 -32.47 -25.90
CA ASP A 151 42.48 -32.33 -27.34
C ASP A 151 43.72 -31.98 -28.19
N ALA A 152 44.86 -31.69 -27.57
CA ALA A 152 46.15 -31.37 -28.21
C ALA A 152 47.06 -32.61 -28.34
#